data_AF-A0A6P8JW51-F1
#
_entry.id   AF-A0A6P8JW51-F1
#
_cell.length_a   1.000
_cell.length_b   1.000
_cell.length_c   1.000
_cell.angle_alpha   90.00
_cell.angle_beta   90.00
_cell.angle_gamma   90.00
#
_symmetry.space_group_name_H-M   'P 1'
#
loop_
_entity.id
_entity.type
_entity.pdbx_description
1 polymer ?
#
loop_
_entity_poly.entity_id
_entity_poly.type
_entity_poly.pdbx_seq_one_letter_code
_entity_poly.pdbx_strand_id
1 'polypeptide(L)'
;MHQMWNRNWSWTLLVFSALLLLSTEVANSEECGQEEFTKCAEPLDMLHLTSDFSIGPAKKEELEKLCHELRKGVRCIQSYTRRCMDLQQRNQFNKLYHGTNQFIRDLCNKGAFQDEYLKHVPCSEMAKKEFEVCSNRYRETMVFLKPNKNQESSENGTLNENIKTICCSINELVDCSEDAARKICGNEAAKFTRQLVDKYANSLTKIYCEDFTRNPGICRDGEGNGSSRAAGSSLGLLLTGTLLTLLVSRGNR
;
A
#
# COMPACT_ATOMS: atom_id res chain seq x y z
N MET A 1 22.11 -52.14 -57.78
CA MET A 1 21.18 -51.60 -56.76
C MET A 1 21.90 -50.75 -55.69
N HIS A 2 22.83 -49.86 -56.07
CA HIS A 2 23.54 -48.97 -55.12
C HIS A 2 23.32 -47.47 -55.37
N GLN A 3 22.61 -47.08 -56.44
CA GLN A 3 22.41 -45.66 -56.79
C GLN A 3 21.07 -45.06 -56.34
N MET A 4 20.14 -45.87 -55.82
CA MET A 4 18.85 -45.35 -55.33
C MET A 4 18.89 -44.90 -53.86
N TRP A 5 19.93 -45.26 -53.11
CA TRP A 5 19.99 -44.97 -51.67
C TRP A 5 20.54 -43.57 -51.35
N ASN A 6 21.48 -43.05 -52.16
CA ASN A 6 22.06 -41.70 -51.97
C ASN A 6 21.11 -40.56 -52.36
N ARG A 7 20.14 -40.81 -53.25
CA ARG A 7 19.23 -39.76 -53.70
C ARG A 7 18.21 -39.41 -52.61
N ASN A 8 17.66 -40.38 -51.90
CA ASN A 8 16.72 -40.11 -50.80
C ASN A 8 17.36 -39.32 -49.66
N TRP A 9 18.62 -39.59 -49.33
CA TRP A 9 19.27 -38.96 -48.19
C TRP A 9 19.55 -37.46 -48.43
N SER A 10 19.91 -37.10 -49.66
CA SER A 10 20.12 -35.69 -50.05
C SER A 10 18.85 -34.87 -49.97
N TRP A 11 17.72 -35.41 -50.43
CA TRP A 11 16.41 -34.73 -50.34
C TRP A 11 15.92 -34.65 -48.89
N THR A 12 16.14 -35.68 -48.07
CA THR A 12 15.77 -35.62 -46.64
C THR A 12 16.60 -34.60 -45.87
N LEU A 13 17.89 -34.43 -46.19
CA LEU A 13 18.75 -33.44 -45.55
C LEU A 13 18.36 -32.01 -45.95
N LEU A 14 17.98 -31.79 -47.22
CA LEU A 14 17.50 -30.49 -47.69
C LEU A 14 16.13 -30.12 -47.11
N VAL A 15 15.24 -31.09 -46.93
CA VAL A 15 13.94 -30.86 -46.27
C VAL A 15 14.13 -30.59 -44.78
N PHE A 16 15.02 -31.32 -44.10
CA PHE A 16 15.35 -31.06 -42.69
C PHE A 16 16.02 -29.70 -42.49
N SER A 17 16.92 -29.27 -43.39
CA SER A 17 17.54 -27.94 -43.30
C SER A 17 16.53 -26.83 -43.57
N ALA A 18 15.60 -27.01 -44.51
CA ALA A 18 14.51 -26.05 -44.75
C ALA A 18 13.54 -25.95 -43.56
N LEU A 19 13.20 -27.07 -42.91
CA LEU A 19 12.38 -27.11 -41.69
C LEU A 19 13.06 -26.48 -40.48
N LEU A 20 14.39 -26.59 -40.37
CA LEU A 20 15.19 -25.92 -39.33
C LEU A 20 15.31 -24.40 -39.55
N LEU A 21 15.21 -23.93 -40.80
CA LEU A 21 15.21 -22.50 -41.12
C LEU A 21 13.83 -21.85 -40.88
N LEU A 22 12.74 -22.61 -41.06
CA LEU A 22 11.35 -22.17 -40.83
C LEU A 22 10.97 -22.06 -39.34
N SER A 23 11.77 -22.59 -38.42
CA SER A 23 11.53 -22.53 -36.97
C SER A 23 12.29 -21.41 -36.24
N THR A 24 12.94 -20.50 -36.97
CA THR A 24 13.61 -19.33 -36.39
C THR A 24 12.77 -18.06 -36.45
N GLU A 25 11.49 -18.15 -36.07
CA GLU A 25 10.87 -17.02 -35.37
C GLU A 25 11.30 -17.11 -33.92
N VAL A 26 12.53 -16.68 -33.63
CA VAL A 26 12.87 -16.22 -32.29
C VAL A 26 12.08 -14.94 -32.08
N ALA A 27 10.80 -15.08 -31.74
CA ALA A 27 10.13 -14.07 -30.95
C ALA A 27 11.03 -13.89 -29.73
N ASN A 28 11.69 -12.74 -29.64
CA ASN A 28 12.44 -12.36 -28.47
C ASN A 28 11.40 -12.23 -27.35
N SER A 29 11.05 -13.35 -26.70
CA SER A 29 10.11 -13.37 -25.60
C SER A 29 10.83 -12.66 -24.47
N GLU A 30 10.63 -11.35 -24.36
CA GLU A 30 11.06 -10.62 -23.19
C GLU A 30 10.46 -11.30 -21.96
N GLU A 31 11.34 -11.70 -21.04
CA GLU A 31 10.98 -12.50 -19.89
C GLU A 31 10.24 -11.61 -18.88
N CYS A 32 8.92 -11.50 -19.04
CA CYS A 32 8.05 -10.71 -18.19
C CYS A 32 7.82 -11.40 -16.83
N GLY A 33 8.84 -11.34 -15.98
CA GLY A 33 8.85 -11.95 -14.66
C GLY A 33 8.47 -10.99 -13.53
N GLN A 34 7.91 -11.55 -12.45
CA GLN A 34 7.69 -10.83 -11.19
C GLN A 34 8.99 -10.26 -10.60
N GLU A 35 10.12 -10.92 -10.86
CA GLU A 35 11.44 -10.45 -10.44
C GLU A 35 11.82 -9.13 -11.11
N GLU A 36 11.57 -8.98 -12.42
CA GLU A 36 11.84 -7.72 -13.13
C GLU A 36 10.99 -6.59 -12.56
N PHE A 37 9.69 -6.85 -12.35
CA PHE A 37 8.79 -5.88 -11.75
C PHE A 37 9.26 -5.45 -10.35
N THR A 38 9.66 -6.42 -9.52
CA THR A 38 10.14 -6.17 -8.15
C THR A 38 11.37 -5.27 -8.17
N LYS A 39 12.33 -5.52 -9.07
CA LYS A 39 13.50 -4.64 -9.27
C LYS A 39 13.12 -3.23 -9.72
N CYS A 40 12.08 -3.08 -10.53
CA CYS A 40 11.58 -1.76 -10.90
C CYS A 40 10.89 -1.02 -9.75
N ALA A 41 10.25 -1.76 -8.83
CA ALA A 41 9.50 -1.22 -7.69
C ALA A 41 10.40 -0.92 -6.47
N GLU A 42 11.56 -1.55 -6.35
CA GLU A 42 12.50 -1.36 -5.23
C GLU A 42 12.82 0.13 -4.91
N PRO A 43 13.06 1.03 -5.89
CA PRO A 43 13.27 2.45 -5.58
C PRO A 43 12.04 3.15 -4.97
N LEU A 44 10.85 2.60 -5.24
CA LEU A 44 9.60 3.05 -4.65
C LEU A 44 9.39 2.46 -3.27
N ASP A 45 10.07 1.39 -2.85
CA ASP A 45 9.96 0.84 -1.48
C ASP A 45 10.45 1.83 -0.41
N MET A 46 11.30 2.78 -0.78
CA MET A 46 11.61 3.94 0.08
C MET A 46 10.39 4.85 0.30
N LEU A 47 9.37 4.73 -0.55
CA LEU A 47 8.02 5.25 -0.38
C LEU A 47 7.03 4.27 0.26
N HIS A 48 7.51 3.13 0.74
CA HIS A 48 6.80 2.31 1.69
C HIS A 48 7.41 2.67 3.05
N LEU A 49 6.60 2.95 4.07
CA LEU A 49 7.01 3.42 5.41
C LEU A 49 7.79 2.34 6.20
N THR A 50 8.75 1.67 5.56
CA THR A 50 9.24 0.35 5.90
C THR A 50 10.73 0.31 6.27
N SER A 51 11.40 1.43 6.50
CA SER A 51 12.57 1.50 7.43
C SER A 51 13.17 2.88 7.52
N ASP A 52 13.22 3.61 6.39
CA ASP A 52 14.04 4.83 6.28
C ASP A 52 13.23 6.08 5.88
N PHE A 53 11.90 5.98 5.84
CA PHE A 53 11.03 7.14 5.67
C PHE A 53 10.98 7.95 6.97
N SER A 54 12.03 8.74 7.20
CA SER A 54 11.84 10.03 7.86
C SER A 54 10.91 10.83 6.96
N ILE A 55 9.95 11.59 7.50
CA ILE A 55 9.10 12.49 6.70
C ILE A 55 10.02 13.54 6.06
N GLY A 56 10.69 13.18 4.97
CA GLY A 56 11.62 13.99 4.21
C GLY A 56 13.13 13.69 4.34
N PRO A 57 13.91 13.72 3.24
CA PRO A 57 15.36 13.99 3.29
C PRO A 57 15.68 15.31 3.99
N ALA A 58 16.69 15.29 4.86
CA ALA A 58 17.12 16.41 5.71
C ALA A 58 17.81 17.53 4.92
N LYS A 59 18.18 17.28 3.65
CA LYS A 59 18.90 18.24 2.79
C LYS A 59 18.40 18.22 1.35
N LYS A 60 18.56 19.34 0.65
CA LYS A 60 18.20 19.49 -0.77
C LYS A 60 18.96 18.50 -1.66
N GLU A 61 20.23 18.25 -1.36
CA GLU A 61 21.06 17.31 -2.12
C GLU A 61 20.59 15.86 -1.93
N GLU A 62 20.08 15.53 -0.74
CA GLU A 62 19.47 14.24 -0.45
C GLU A 62 18.13 14.09 -1.18
N LEU A 63 17.33 15.17 -1.27
CA LEU A 63 16.12 15.21 -2.09
C LEU A 63 16.42 14.98 -3.58
N GLU A 64 17.48 15.58 -4.13
CA GLU A 64 17.85 15.36 -5.52
C GLU A 64 18.27 13.90 -5.80
N LYS A 65 19.02 13.28 -4.88
CA LYS A 65 19.37 11.85 -4.97
C LYS A 65 18.13 10.95 -4.88
N LEU A 66 17.25 11.21 -3.91
CA LEU A 66 15.96 10.54 -3.78
C LEU A 66 15.17 10.61 -5.09
N CYS A 67 15.05 11.81 -5.64
CA CYS A 67 14.33 12.05 -6.88
C CYS A 67 14.96 11.41 -8.11
N HIS A 68 16.28 11.19 -8.12
CA HIS A 68 16.95 10.43 -9.17
C HIS A 68 16.48 8.96 -9.16
N GLU A 69 16.53 8.30 -8.00
CA GLU A 69 16.13 6.90 -7.84
C GLU A 69 14.63 6.70 -8.09
N LEU A 70 13.76 7.58 -7.56
CA LEU A 70 12.32 7.52 -7.79
C LEU A 70 11.97 7.60 -9.28
N ARG A 71 12.59 8.55 -10.00
CA ARG A 71 12.35 8.69 -11.45
C ARG A 71 12.88 7.50 -12.24
N LYS A 72 13.97 6.87 -11.79
CA LYS A 72 14.50 5.64 -12.40
C LYS A 72 13.51 4.48 -12.24
N GLY A 73 12.98 4.27 -11.03
CA GLY A 73 11.93 3.26 -10.78
C GLY A 73 10.68 3.49 -11.64
N VAL A 74 10.16 4.72 -11.66
CA VAL A 74 8.99 5.07 -12.50
C VAL A 74 9.22 4.78 -13.98
N ARG A 75 10.40 5.12 -14.53
CA ARG A 75 10.73 4.81 -15.93
C ARG A 75 10.83 3.30 -16.18
N CYS A 76 11.38 2.54 -15.22
CA CYS A 76 11.48 1.08 -15.29
C CYS A 76 10.08 0.46 -15.36
N ILE A 77 9.19 0.82 -14.43
CA ILE A 77 7.79 0.36 -14.40
C ILE A 77 7.05 0.75 -15.70
N GLN A 78 7.24 1.96 -16.20
CA GLN A 78 6.64 2.39 -17.47
C GLN A 78 7.14 1.57 -18.66
N SER A 79 8.40 1.14 -18.65
CA SER A 79 8.95 0.27 -19.68
C SER A 79 8.36 -1.13 -19.56
N TYR A 80 8.39 -1.72 -18.36
CA TYR A 80 7.81 -3.03 -18.07
C TYR A 80 6.34 -3.10 -18.49
N THR A 81 5.51 -2.15 -18.07
CA THR A 81 4.07 -2.12 -18.40
C THR A 81 3.79 -1.94 -19.89
N ARG A 82 4.71 -1.37 -20.68
CA ARG A 82 4.57 -1.28 -22.15
C ARG A 82 4.85 -2.60 -22.84
N ARG A 83 5.76 -3.39 -22.29
CA ARG A 83 6.27 -4.64 -22.88
C ARG A 83 5.48 -5.86 -22.43
N CYS A 84 5.10 -5.87 -21.16
CA CYS A 84 4.58 -7.05 -20.46
C CYS A 84 3.08 -7.02 -20.17
N MET A 85 2.37 -5.96 -20.56
CA MET A 85 0.93 -5.84 -20.31
C MET A 85 0.18 -5.46 -21.59
N ASP A 86 -1.01 -6.01 -21.76
CA ASP A 86 -1.94 -5.52 -22.78
C ASP A 86 -2.50 -4.13 -22.42
N LEU A 87 -3.23 -3.53 -23.35
CA LEU A 87 -3.78 -2.18 -23.18
C LEU A 87 -4.70 -2.06 -21.94
N GLN A 88 -5.54 -3.07 -21.67
CA GLN A 88 -6.47 -3.06 -20.55
C GLN A 88 -5.72 -3.21 -19.22
N GLN A 89 -4.83 -4.19 -19.12
CA GLN A 89 -3.97 -4.41 -17.96
C GLN A 89 -3.15 -3.16 -17.64
N ARG A 90 -2.49 -2.57 -18.65
CA ARG A 90 -1.71 -1.34 -18.51
C ARG A 90 -2.57 -0.17 -18.04
N ASN A 91 -3.79 -0.03 -18.55
CA ASN A 91 -4.70 1.03 -18.11
C ASN A 91 -5.11 0.87 -16.65
N GLN A 92 -5.40 -0.35 -16.18
CA GLN A 92 -5.70 -0.60 -14.77
C GLN A 92 -4.48 -0.35 -13.89
N PHE A 93 -3.30 -0.82 -14.31
CA PHE A 93 -2.05 -0.56 -13.62
C PHE A 93 -1.75 0.94 -13.49
N ASN A 94 -1.93 1.70 -14.58
CA ASN A 94 -1.70 3.15 -14.57
C ASN A 94 -2.65 3.90 -13.64
N LYS A 95 -3.90 3.42 -13.48
CA LYS A 95 -4.83 3.98 -12.49
C LYS A 95 -4.32 3.76 -11.07
N LEU A 96 -3.87 2.54 -10.77
CA LEU A 96 -3.33 2.19 -9.46
C LEU A 96 -2.10 3.04 -9.10
N TYR A 97 -1.16 3.19 -10.05
CA TYR A 97 0.08 3.95 -9.84
C TYR A 97 -0.04 5.46 -10.06
N HIS A 98 -1.22 5.96 -10.43
CA HIS A 98 -1.39 7.37 -10.75
C HIS A 98 -1.02 8.28 -9.57
N GLY A 99 -1.46 7.94 -8.36
CA GLY A 99 -1.19 8.71 -7.16
C GLY A 99 0.30 8.76 -6.83
N THR A 100 1.00 7.62 -6.90
CA THR A 100 2.46 7.54 -6.71
C THR A 100 3.21 8.36 -7.74
N ASN A 101 2.85 8.24 -9.01
CA ASN A 101 3.45 9.04 -10.08
C ASN A 101 3.20 10.54 -9.88
N GLN A 102 2.02 10.93 -9.40
CA GLN A 102 1.72 12.32 -9.10
C GLN A 102 2.55 12.83 -7.91
N PHE A 103 2.62 12.08 -6.82
CA PHE A 103 3.43 12.43 -5.65
C PHE A 103 4.90 12.65 -6.02
N ILE A 104 5.49 11.73 -6.80
CA ILE A 104 6.88 11.85 -7.25
C ILE A 104 7.07 13.11 -8.10
N ARG A 105 6.12 13.44 -8.99
CA ARG A 105 6.20 14.68 -9.78
C ARG A 105 6.13 15.92 -8.88
N ASP A 106 5.18 15.96 -7.95
CA ASP A 106 4.97 17.10 -7.05
C ASP A 106 6.20 17.32 -6.15
N LEU A 107 6.81 16.24 -5.63
CA LEU A 107 7.98 16.29 -4.77
C LEU A 107 9.27 16.63 -5.52
N CYS A 108 9.45 16.08 -6.72
CA CYS A 108 10.74 16.11 -7.41
C CYS A 108 10.88 17.22 -8.45
N ASN A 109 9.77 17.77 -8.95
CA ASN A 109 9.82 18.90 -9.86
C ASN A 109 9.69 20.21 -9.07
N LYS A 110 10.48 21.21 -9.48
CA LYS A 110 10.38 22.55 -8.89
C LYS A 110 8.96 23.08 -9.02
N GLY A 111 8.43 23.63 -7.94
CA GLY A 111 7.09 24.17 -7.84
C GLY A 111 6.61 24.23 -6.40
N ALA A 112 5.39 24.74 -6.21
CA ALA A 112 4.86 25.08 -4.89
C ALA A 112 4.94 23.95 -3.85
N PHE A 113 4.69 22.69 -4.26
CA PHE A 113 4.76 21.56 -3.33
C PHE A 113 6.21 21.25 -2.89
N GLN A 114 7.16 21.27 -3.82
CA GLN A 114 8.58 21.09 -3.49
C GLN A 114 9.12 22.26 -2.65
N ASP A 115 8.70 23.49 -2.96
CA ASP A 115 9.12 24.67 -2.21
C ASP A 115 8.63 24.62 -0.75
N GLU A 116 7.35 24.27 -0.55
CA GLU A 116 6.78 24.08 0.79
C GLU A 116 7.42 22.89 1.51
N TYR A 117 7.70 21.79 0.80
CA TYR A 117 8.45 20.67 1.31
C TYR A 117 9.82 21.10 1.87
N LEU A 118 10.59 21.84 1.07
CA LEU A 118 11.93 22.31 1.44
C LEU A 118 11.90 23.28 2.63
N LYS A 119 10.83 24.08 2.74
CA LYS A 119 10.61 24.99 3.88
C LYS A 119 10.45 24.24 5.21
N HIS A 120 9.83 23.07 5.21
CA HIS A 120 9.56 22.29 6.42
C HIS A 120 10.60 21.21 6.74
N VAL A 121 11.66 21.08 5.95
CA VAL A 121 12.79 20.16 6.21
C VAL A 121 13.35 20.27 7.64
N PRO A 122 13.53 21.46 8.24
CA PRO A 122 13.99 21.54 9.63
C PRO A 122 13.02 20.89 10.62
N CYS A 123 11.70 20.99 10.37
CA CYS A 123 10.70 20.34 11.20
C CYS A 123 10.82 18.82 11.13
N SER A 124 11.05 18.27 9.94
CA SER A 124 11.27 16.84 9.73
C SER A 124 12.38 16.26 10.59
N GLU A 125 13.49 16.99 10.71
CA GLU A 125 14.60 16.58 11.57
C GLU A 125 14.23 16.68 13.06
N MET A 126 13.60 17.79 13.49
CA MET A 126 13.19 17.96 14.89
C MET A 126 12.14 16.93 15.35
N ALA A 127 11.19 16.59 14.47
CA ALA A 127 10.09 15.69 14.76
C ALA A 127 10.37 14.23 14.36
N LYS A 128 11.57 13.93 13.88
CA LYS A 128 11.96 12.61 13.34
C LYS A 128 11.51 11.43 14.21
N LYS A 129 11.80 11.47 15.51
CA LYS A 129 11.46 10.39 16.45
C LYS A 129 9.94 10.18 16.58
N GLU A 130 9.16 11.25 16.62
CA GLU A 130 7.70 11.14 16.70
C GLU A 130 7.12 10.59 15.40
N PHE A 131 7.66 11.01 14.26
CA PHE A 131 7.28 10.46 12.96
C PHE A 131 7.62 8.97 12.84
N GLU A 132 8.76 8.53 13.37
CA GLU A 132 9.14 7.11 13.45
C GLU A 132 8.09 6.31 14.26
N VAL A 133 7.65 6.82 15.41
CA VAL A 133 6.57 6.18 16.20
C VAL A 133 5.29 6.02 15.38
N CYS A 134 4.85 7.07 14.68
CA CYS A 134 3.67 7.01 13.82
C CYS A 134 3.83 5.97 12.69
N SER A 135 4.98 5.98 12.01
CA SER A 135 5.25 5.09 10.87
C SER A 135 5.39 3.62 11.26
N ASN A 136 5.93 3.33 12.45
CA ASN A 136 6.13 1.96 12.94
C ASN A 136 4.81 1.24 13.17
N ARG A 137 3.79 1.93 13.71
CA ARG A 137 2.46 1.36 13.88
C ARG A 137 1.80 0.98 12.55
N TYR A 138 1.95 1.84 11.54
CA TYR A 138 1.47 1.52 10.18
C TYR A 138 2.19 0.30 9.60
N ARG A 139 3.52 0.26 9.71
CA ARG A 139 4.35 -0.86 9.25
C ARG A 139 3.97 -2.19 9.91
N GLU A 140 3.75 -2.21 11.22
CA GLU A 140 3.30 -3.40 11.95
C GLU A 140 1.98 -3.94 11.38
N THR A 141 1.03 -3.04 11.07
CA THR A 141 -0.21 -3.40 10.37
C THR A 141 0.08 -4.09 9.03
N MET A 142 0.97 -3.52 8.23
CA MET A 142 1.29 -4.07 6.91
C MET A 142 1.99 -5.42 6.96
N VAL A 143 2.77 -5.70 8.00
CA VAL A 143 3.41 -7.01 8.23
C VAL A 143 2.36 -8.07 8.56
N PHE A 144 1.40 -7.74 9.42
CA PHE A 144 0.32 -8.66 9.82
C PHE A 144 -0.53 -9.10 8.63
N LEU A 145 -0.73 -8.22 7.65
CA LEU A 145 -1.57 -8.49 6.47
C LEU A 145 -0.85 -9.23 5.34
N LYS A 146 0.45 -9.55 5.47
CA LYS A 146 1.17 -10.31 4.45
C LYS A 146 0.63 -11.75 4.39
N PRO A 147 0.16 -12.24 3.22
CA PRO A 147 -0.35 -13.59 3.09
C PRO A 147 0.77 -14.60 3.37
N ASN A 148 0.60 -15.41 4.42
CA ASN A 148 1.56 -16.42 4.83
C ASN A 148 1.32 -17.68 3.99
N LYS A 149 2.30 -18.11 3.17
CA LYS A 149 2.18 -19.28 2.29
C LYS A 149 1.92 -20.61 3.02
N ASN A 150 2.09 -20.63 4.36
CA ASN A 150 1.98 -21.80 5.22
C ASN A 150 0.76 -21.78 6.15
N GLN A 151 -0.13 -20.79 6.07
CA GLN A 151 -1.36 -20.74 6.89
C GLN A 151 -2.57 -21.16 6.06
N GLU A 152 -2.99 -22.41 6.24
CA GLU A 152 -4.27 -22.95 5.77
C GLU A 152 -5.44 -22.57 6.69
N SER A 153 -5.25 -21.64 7.64
CA SER A 153 -6.26 -21.30 8.65
C SER A 153 -6.79 -19.88 8.50
N SER A 154 -8.12 -19.82 8.54
CA SER A 154 -9.05 -18.70 8.56
C SER A 154 -8.85 -17.67 9.71
N GLU A 155 -7.65 -17.12 9.88
CA GLU A 155 -7.40 -16.01 10.84
C GLU A 155 -7.10 -14.67 10.16
N ASN A 156 -6.80 -14.66 8.85
CA ASN A 156 -6.74 -13.42 8.08
C ASN A 156 -8.16 -13.01 7.70
N GLY A 157 -8.61 -11.84 8.16
CA GLY A 157 -9.94 -11.30 7.87
C GLY A 157 -10.26 -11.25 6.36
N THR A 158 -11.53 -11.03 6.04
CA THR A 158 -11.98 -10.89 4.65
C THR A 158 -11.17 -9.82 3.91
N LEU A 159 -11.10 -9.89 2.57
CA LEU A 159 -10.44 -8.86 1.76
C LEU A 159 -10.91 -7.44 2.13
N ASN A 160 -12.20 -7.29 2.43
CA ASN A 160 -12.79 -6.02 2.84
C ASN A 160 -12.32 -5.56 4.24
N GLU A 161 -12.15 -6.49 5.18
CA GLU A 161 -11.57 -6.20 6.51
C GLU A 161 -10.10 -5.81 6.41
N ASN A 162 -9.33 -6.46 5.52
CA ASN A 162 -7.94 -6.10 5.28
C ASN A 162 -7.82 -4.71 4.65
N ILE A 163 -8.67 -4.37 3.67
CA ILE A 163 -8.75 -3.02 3.09
C ILE A 163 -9.11 -2.00 4.18
N LYS A 164 -10.15 -2.26 4.98
CA LYS A 164 -10.54 -1.40 6.12
C LYS A 164 -9.35 -1.17 7.05
N THR A 165 -8.66 -2.24 7.44
CA THR A 165 -7.51 -2.18 8.35
C THR A 165 -6.38 -1.32 7.77
N ILE A 166 -6.02 -1.50 6.50
CA ILE A 166 -5.01 -0.68 5.81
C ILE A 166 -5.42 0.79 5.80
N CYS A 167 -6.66 1.09 5.36
CA CYS A 167 -7.13 2.46 5.23
C CYS A 167 -7.24 3.18 6.57
N CYS A 168 -7.64 2.49 7.64
CA CYS A 168 -7.70 3.07 8.97
C CYS A 168 -6.30 3.31 9.55
N SER A 169 -5.34 2.41 9.31
CA SER A 169 -3.95 2.63 9.72
C SER A 169 -3.30 3.79 8.93
N ILE A 170 -3.69 4.04 7.68
CA ILE A 170 -3.28 5.23 6.93
C ILE A 170 -3.83 6.50 7.59
N ASN A 171 -5.12 6.54 7.93
CA ASN A 171 -5.72 7.70 8.59
C ASN A 171 -5.02 7.99 9.93
N GLU A 172 -4.74 6.95 10.71
CA GLU A 172 -4.02 7.08 11.97
C GLU A 172 -2.59 7.62 11.78
N LEU A 173 -1.87 7.14 10.76
CA LEU A 173 -0.55 7.66 10.42
C LEU A 173 -0.59 9.16 10.10
N VAL A 174 -1.58 9.58 9.31
CA VAL A 174 -1.77 10.99 8.92
C VAL A 174 -2.03 11.85 10.15
N ASP A 175 -2.98 11.44 11.00
CA ASP A 175 -3.37 12.19 12.20
C ASP A 175 -2.21 12.25 13.23
N CYS A 176 -1.53 11.12 13.48
CA CYS A 176 -0.38 11.06 14.38
C CYS A 176 0.75 11.99 13.92
N SER A 177 1.05 12.00 12.61
CA SER A 177 2.12 12.82 12.05
C SER A 177 1.78 14.31 12.09
N GLU A 178 0.53 14.67 11.78
CA GLU A 178 0.06 16.07 11.92
C GLU A 178 0.17 16.56 13.36
N ASP A 179 -0.24 15.73 14.32
CA ASP A 179 -0.20 16.05 15.75
C ASP A 179 1.23 16.24 16.27
N ALA A 180 2.15 15.38 15.83
CA ALA A 180 3.56 15.48 16.14
C ALA A 180 4.16 16.80 15.60
N ALA A 181 3.93 17.09 14.32
CA ALA A 181 4.39 18.32 13.68
C ALA A 181 3.79 19.56 14.36
N ARG A 182 2.50 19.52 14.73
CA ARG A 182 1.82 20.62 15.43
C ARG A 182 2.45 20.92 16.79
N LYS A 183 2.76 19.88 17.56
CA LYS A 183 3.39 20.01 18.88
C LYS A 183 4.81 20.55 18.80
N ILE A 184 5.59 20.13 17.80
CA ILE A 184 7.03 20.41 17.72
C ILE A 184 7.33 21.68 16.91
N CYS A 185 6.58 21.92 15.84
CA CYS A 185 6.89 22.94 14.82
C CYS A 185 5.77 23.97 14.61
N GLY A 186 4.56 23.70 15.10
CA GLY A 186 3.40 24.58 14.98
C GLY A 186 2.46 24.24 13.82
N ASN A 187 1.40 25.05 13.69
CA ASN A 187 0.24 24.73 12.84
C ASN A 187 0.52 24.72 11.33
N GLU A 188 1.46 25.53 10.85
CA GLU A 188 1.79 25.56 9.41
C GLU A 188 2.48 24.27 8.98
N ALA A 189 3.51 23.86 9.73
CA ALA A 189 4.17 22.58 9.53
C ALA A 189 3.19 21.41 9.67
N ALA A 190 2.29 21.45 10.65
CA ALA A 190 1.26 20.42 10.82
C ALA A 190 0.39 20.22 9.58
N LYS A 191 -0.12 21.31 9.00
CA LYS A 191 -0.95 21.26 7.78
C LYS A 191 -0.18 20.65 6.62
N PHE A 192 1.08 21.06 6.45
CA PHE A 192 1.92 20.53 5.39
C PHE A 192 2.24 19.04 5.63
N THR A 193 2.58 18.65 6.86
CA THR A 193 2.80 17.24 7.24
C THR A 193 1.58 16.39 6.95
N ARG A 194 0.36 16.85 7.29
CA ARG A 194 -0.88 16.15 6.93
C ARG A 194 -0.96 15.92 5.43
N GLN A 195 -0.77 16.96 4.63
CA GLN A 195 -0.81 16.88 3.16
C GLN A 195 0.26 15.94 2.59
N LEU A 196 1.48 15.99 3.14
CA LEU A 196 2.61 15.18 2.72
C LEU A 196 2.35 13.69 2.99
N VAL A 197 1.96 13.36 4.22
CA VAL A 197 1.70 11.98 4.65
C VAL A 197 0.48 11.41 3.96
N ASP A 198 -0.59 12.20 3.79
CA ASP A 198 -1.79 11.77 3.06
C ASP A 198 -1.50 11.46 1.59
N LYS A 199 -0.85 12.38 0.87
CA LYS A 199 -0.47 12.17 -0.55
C LYS A 199 0.37 10.92 -0.72
N TYR A 200 1.25 10.66 0.22
CA TYR A 200 2.17 9.54 0.21
C TYR A 200 1.46 8.23 0.52
N ALA A 201 0.76 8.15 1.67
CA ALA A 201 0.21 6.91 2.20
C ALA A 201 -0.99 6.42 1.37
N ASN A 202 -1.74 7.37 0.80
CA ASN A 202 -2.84 7.07 -0.12
C ASN A 202 -2.39 6.91 -1.59
N SER A 203 -1.11 7.04 -1.91
CA SER A 203 -0.64 7.12 -3.30
C SER A 203 -1.00 5.88 -4.16
N LEU A 204 -0.98 4.69 -3.56
CA LEU A 204 -1.38 3.42 -4.18
C LEU A 204 -2.78 2.96 -3.74
N THR A 205 -3.23 3.38 -2.57
CA THR A 205 -4.46 2.88 -1.95
C THR A 205 -5.67 3.79 -2.16
N LYS A 206 -5.50 4.96 -2.79
CA LYS A 206 -6.54 5.98 -2.97
C LYS A 206 -7.88 5.41 -3.44
N ILE A 207 -7.86 4.52 -4.44
CA ILE A 207 -9.08 3.93 -5.02
C ILE A 207 -9.80 3.02 -4.02
N TYR A 208 -9.06 2.38 -3.11
CA TYR A 208 -9.60 1.46 -2.10
C TYR A 208 -9.97 2.18 -0.80
N CYS A 209 -9.30 3.29 -0.48
CA CYS A 209 -9.47 4.01 0.78
C CYS A 209 -10.42 5.21 0.71
N GLU A 210 -10.90 5.59 -0.48
CA GLU A 210 -11.72 6.80 -0.68
C GLU A 210 -12.94 6.87 0.25
N ASP A 211 -13.61 5.74 0.47
CA ASP A 211 -14.80 5.67 1.33
C ASP A 211 -14.47 5.80 2.83
N PHE A 212 -13.30 5.31 3.24
CA PHE A 212 -12.82 5.40 4.62
C PHE A 212 -12.31 6.80 4.96
N THR A 213 -11.75 7.52 3.99
CA THR A 213 -11.38 8.93 4.14
C THR A 213 -12.61 9.82 4.28
N ARG A 214 -13.69 9.53 3.53
CA ARG A 214 -14.95 10.30 3.58
C ARG A 214 -15.76 10.05 4.85
N ASN A 215 -15.68 8.85 5.41
CA ASN A 215 -16.43 8.44 6.59
C ASN A 215 -15.51 7.90 7.70
N PRO A 216 -14.86 8.79 8.49
CA PRO A 216 -13.93 8.39 9.54
C PRO A 216 -14.56 7.50 10.62
N GLY A 217 -15.89 7.55 10.77
CA GLY A 217 -16.66 6.70 11.68
C GLY A 217 -16.49 5.20 11.42
N ILE A 218 -16.22 4.80 10.17
CA ILE A 218 -16.02 3.39 9.79
C ILE A 218 -14.79 2.80 10.50
N CYS A 219 -13.78 3.63 10.78
CA CYS A 219 -12.58 3.24 11.51
C CYS A 219 -12.76 3.16 13.03
N ARG A 220 -13.91 3.59 13.57
CA ARG A 220 -14.20 3.56 15.01
C ARG A 220 -14.82 2.23 15.45
N ASP A 221 -15.31 1.42 14.51
CA ASP A 221 -15.84 0.07 14.80
C ASP A 221 -14.68 -0.93 14.88
N GLY A 222 -13.97 -0.89 16.01
CA GLY A 222 -12.76 -1.66 16.24
C GLY A 222 -12.19 -1.59 17.67
N GLU A 223 -13.02 -1.33 18.70
CA GLU A 223 -12.63 -1.67 20.08
C GLU A 223 -12.65 -3.21 20.23
N GLY A 224 -11.58 -3.84 19.75
CA GLY A 224 -11.23 -5.19 20.15
C GLY A 224 -10.88 -5.19 21.64
N ASN A 225 -11.72 -5.86 22.43
CA ASN A 225 -11.51 -6.33 23.80
C ASN A 225 -10.07 -6.20 24.34
N GLY A 226 -9.88 -5.23 25.23
CA GLY A 226 -8.64 -5.08 25.98
C GLY A 226 -8.81 -4.09 27.11
N SER A 227 -9.34 -4.56 28.25
CA SER A 227 -9.60 -3.83 29.50
C SER A 227 -11.00 -3.22 29.62
N SER A 228 -11.93 -4.03 30.10
CA SER A 228 -12.99 -3.57 30.99
C SER A 228 -12.34 -2.91 32.22
N ARG A 229 -11.98 -1.63 32.12
CA ARG A 229 -11.89 -0.80 33.32
C ARG A 229 -13.31 -0.54 33.75
N ALA A 230 -13.77 -1.39 34.66
CA ALA A 230 -14.94 -1.12 35.48
C ALA A 230 -14.72 0.24 36.17
N ALA A 231 -15.25 1.30 35.55
CA ALA A 231 -15.50 2.54 36.24
C ALA A 231 -16.68 2.28 37.17
N GLY A 232 -16.36 1.90 38.41
CA GLY A 232 -17.35 1.76 39.47
C GLY A 232 -18.09 3.08 39.63
N SER A 233 -19.39 3.05 39.38
CA SER A 233 -20.31 4.03 39.95
C SER A 233 -21.32 3.26 40.77
N SER A 234 -21.00 3.15 42.05
CA SER A 234 -21.86 2.68 43.12
C SER A 234 -22.96 3.72 43.37
N LEU A 235 -24.20 3.41 42.98
CA LEU A 235 -25.41 4.00 43.59
C LEU A 235 -26.66 3.22 43.14
N GLY A 236 -27.34 2.59 44.10
CA GLY A 236 -28.75 2.19 43.98
C GLY A 236 -29.06 0.70 43.98
N LEU A 237 -28.87 0.03 45.13
CA LEU A 237 -29.63 -1.18 45.48
C LEU A 237 -31.13 -0.85 45.66
N LEU A 238 -31.97 -1.90 45.55
CA LEU A 238 -33.43 -1.99 45.81
C LEU A 238 -34.27 -1.76 44.53
N LEU A 239 -34.90 -2.78 43.93
CA LEU A 239 -35.98 -3.58 44.53
C LEU A 239 -36.02 -5.00 43.93
N THR A 240 -35.92 -5.97 44.84
CA THR A 240 -36.27 -7.36 44.65
C THR A 240 -37.78 -7.55 44.54
N GLY A 241 -38.21 -8.39 43.60
CA GLY A 241 -39.31 -9.34 43.76
C GLY A 241 -40.72 -8.76 43.93
N THR A 242 -41.53 -8.87 42.87
CA THR A 242 -42.96 -9.27 42.93
C THR A 242 -43.56 -9.22 41.53
N LEU A 243 -43.33 -10.26 40.72
CA LEU A 243 -44.18 -10.53 39.55
C LEU A 243 -44.46 -12.04 39.40
N LEU A 244 -44.76 -12.68 40.54
CA LEU A 244 -45.14 -14.09 40.62
C LEU A 244 -46.46 -14.32 41.39
N THR A 245 -47.34 -13.32 41.45
CA THR A 245 -48.66 -13.42 42.11
C THR A 245 -49.85 -13.03 41.23
N LEU A 246 -49.73 -13.12 39.89
CA LEU A 246 -50.88 -12.98 38.99
C LEU A 246 -51.43 -14.29 38.41
N LEU A 247 -50.97 -15.46 38.91
CA LEU A 247 -51.48 -16.77 38.47
C LEU A 247 -52.22 -17.59 39.54
N VAL A 248 -52.60 -16.98 40.67
CA VAL A 248 -53.50 -17.60 41.65
C VAL A 248 -54.48 -16.56 42.20
N SER A 249 -55.43 -16.10 41.39
CA SER A 249 -56.77 -15.67 41.82
C SER A 249 -57.61 -15.29 40.59
N ARG A 250 -57.96 -16.29 39.77
CA ARG A 250 -59.08 -16.17 38.85
C ARG A 250 -59.91 -17.44 38.93
N GLY A 251 -60.67 -17.51 40.02
CA GLY A 251 -61.70 -18.49 40.27
C GLY A 251 -62.72 -17.91 41.24
N ASN A 252 -63.61 -17.03 40.76
CA ASN A 252 -65.01 -16.96 41.23
C ASN A 252 -65.85 -15.98 40.39
N ARG A 253 -66.36 -16.47 39.25
CA ARG A 253 -67.71 -16.30 38.68
C ARG A 253 -67.70 -16.68 37.22
#